data_AF-A0A938ARR8-F1
#
_entry.id   AF-A0A938ARR8-F1
#
_cell.length_a   1.000
_cell.length_b   1.000
_cell.length_c   1.000
_cell.angle_alpha   90.00
_cell.angle_beta   90.00
_cell.angle_gamma   90.00
#
_symmetry.space_group_name_H-M   'P 1'
#
loop_
_entity.id
_entity.type
_entity.pdbx_description
1 polymer ?
#
loop_
_entity_poly.entity_id
_entity_poly.type
_entity_poly.pdbx_seq_one_letter_code
_entity_poly.pdbx_strand_id
1 'polypeptide(L)'
;MPLDVTLSRVLRLATLLFVGVIVVLFLVASSRQLADRLVALVLHPLPEGPRGKIAGFSSAFLDGLGVLRSGWALAWAMLFSVLAWLCETAMYVLVAWGFGLTQPVTLFGLACGVGNLAAIVPSTPGYIGPFDAAVKYALVLFGVADGLATSYTLVLHAALLLPPILLGFYYLWREGLSLGELGKTK
;
A
#
# COMPACT_ATOMS: atom_id res chain seq x y z
N MET A 1 -26.54 8.31 -15.68
CA MET A 1 -26.68 9.07 -14.42
C MET A 1 -25.66 10.20 -14.43
N PRO A 2 -26.07 11.48 -14.39
CA PRO A 2 -25.11 12.57 -14.18
C PRO A 2 -24.46 12.34 -12.82
N LEU A 3 -23.13 12.27 -12.78
CA LEU A 3 -22.39 12.23 -11.52
C LEU A 3 -22.80 13.46 -10.71
N ASP A 4 -23.27 13.26 -9.48
CA ASP A 4 -23.66 14.33 -8.57
C ASP A 4 -22.58 15.44 -8.57
N VAL A 5 -22.99 16.70 -8.59
CA VAL A 5 -22.08 17.86 -8.69
C VAL A 5 -21.01 17.79 -7.60
N THR A 6 -21.37 17.28 -6.42
CA THR A 6 -20.46 16.99 -5.30
C THR A 6 -19.40 15.97 -5.68
N LEU A 7 -19.80 14.82 -6.24
CA LEU A 7 -18.89 13.76 -6.68
C LEU A 7 -17.92 14.28 -7.76
N SER A 8 -18.41 15.07 -8.72
CA SER A 8 -17.56 15.69 -9.75
C SER A 8 -16.51 16.65 -9.19
N ARG A 9 -16.82 17.35 -8.08
CA ARG A 9 -15.88 18.27 -7.41
C ARG A 9 -14.84 17.48 -6.62
N VAL A 10 -15.26 16.47 -5.87
CA VAL A 10 -14.37 15.59 -5.11
C VAL A 10 -13.38 14.90 -6.04
N LEU A 11 -13.86 14.33 -7.15
CA LEU A 11 -13.01 13.68 -8.15
C LEU A 11 -12.00 14.65 -8.74
N ARG A 12 -12.41 15.88 -9.11
CA ARG A 12 -11.48 16.89 -9.64
C ARG A 12 -10.41 17.29 -8.62
N LEU A 13 -10.80 17.53 -7.36
CA LEU A 13 -9.86 17.88 -6.30
C LEU A 13 -8.88 16.73 -6.02
N ALA A 14 -9.37 15.49 -5.95
CA ALA A 14 -8.55 14.30 -5.78
C ALA A 14 -7.54 14.14 -6.94
N THR A 15 -7.99 14.31 -8.19
CA THR A 15 -7.10 14.25 -9.37
C THR A 15 -6.05 15.36 -9.33
N LEU A 16 -6.44 16.61 -9.04
CA LEU A 16 -5.49 17.72 -8.96
C LEU A 16 -4.46 17.51 -7.85
N LEU A 17 -4.90 17.03 -6.69
CA LEU A 17 -4.00 16.67 -5.58
C LEU A 17 -3.04 15.55 -6.00
N PHE A 18 -3.56 14.48 -6.60
CA PHE A 18 -2.75 13.33 -7.04
C PHE A 18 -1.69 13.74 -8.07
N VAL A 19 -2.10 14.50 -9.10
CA VAL A 19 -1.17 15.03 -10.11
C VAL A 19 -0.16 15.98 -9.47
N GLY A 20 -0.59 16.86 -8.56
CA GLY A 20 0.29 17.75 -7.83
C GLY A 20 1.36 17.00 -7.03
N VAL A 21 0.96 15.95 -6.30
CA VAL A 21 1.88 15.08 -5.56
C VAL A 21 2.86 14.37 -6.50
N ILE A 22 2.39 13.82 -7.64
CA ILE A 22 3.27 13.20 -8.63
C ILE A 22 4.29 14.19 -9.18
N VAL A 23 3.87 15.41 -9.52
CA VAL A 23 4.76 16.46 -10.03
C VAL A 23 5.81 16.81 -8.99
N VAL A 24 5.41 17.02 -7.73
CA VAL A 24 6.36 17.30 -6.63
C VAL A 24 7.34 16.14 -6.46
N LEU A 25 6.86 14.89 -6.44
CA LEU A 25 7.73 13.71 -6.34
C LEU A 25 8.72 13.63 -7.50
N PHE A 26 8.28 13.92 -8.73
CA PHE A 26 9.14 13.91 -9.90
C PHE A 26 10.19 15.03 -9.87
N LEU A 27 9.81 16.24 -9.44
CA LEU A 27 10.73 17.37 -9.27
C LEU A 27 11.78 17.09 -8.19
N VAL A 28 11.35 16.53 -7.05
CA VAL A 28 12.21 16.12 -5.94
C VAL A 28 13.16 15.00 -6.37
N ALA A 29 12.66 14.00 -7.09
CA ALA A 29 13.47 12.90 -7.63
C ALA A 29 14.51 13.37 -8.67
N SER A 30 14.17 14.40 -9.44
CA SER A 30 15.05 14.96 -10.47
C SER A 30 16.18 15.82 -9.90
N SER A 31 15.98 16.43 -8.72
CA SER A 31 16.95 17.34 -8.09
C SER A 31 17.23 16.98 -6.63
N ARG A 32 18.37 16.33 -6.39
CA ARG A 32 18.84 15.98 -5.03
C ARG A 32 19.01 17.23 -4.15
N GLN A 33 19.41 18.36 -4.74
CA GLN A 33 19.50 19.65 -4.03
C GLN A 33 18.13 20.20 -3.59
N LEU A 34 17.08 20.06 -4.42
CA LEU A 34 15.73 20.46 -4.05
C LEU A 34 15.20 19.57 -2.91
N ALA A 35 15.48 18.27 -3.02
CA ALA A 35 15.12 17.27 -2.03
C ALA A 35 15.76 17.57 -0.66
N ASP A 36 17.07 17.79 -0.63
CA ASP A 36 17.81 18.11 0.60
C ASP A 36 17.31 19.43 1.22
N ARG A 37 17.00 20.44 0.40
CA ARG A 37 16.44 21.72 0.89
C ARG A 37 15.05 21.55 1.50
N LEU A 38 14.17 20.78 0.87
CA LEU A 38 12.82 20.53 1.40
C LEU A 38 12.89 19.72 2.69
N VAL A 39 13.73 18.68 2.74
CA VAL A 39 13.98 17.91 3.96
C VAL A 39 14.53 18.82 5.06
N ALA A 40 15.51 19.66 4.77
CA ALA A 40 16.06 20.59 5.74
C ALA A 40 15.01 21.60 6.23
N LEU A 41 14.16 22.14 5.36
CA LEU A 41 13.10 23.09 5.70
C LEU A 41 12.02 22.45 6.59
N VAL A 42 11.56 21.25 6.23
CA VAL A 42 10.53 20.50 6.96
C VAL A 42 11.07 20.01 8.31
N LEU A 43 12.35 19.64 8.39
CA LEU A 43 12.98 19.14 9.61
C LEU A 43 13.58 20.24 10.49
N HIS A 44 13.71 21.48 10.00
CA HIS A 44 14.21 22.61 10.77
C HIS A 44 13.51 22.84 12.13
N PRO A 45 12.17 22.73 12.25
CA PRO A 45 11.48 22.95 13.52
C PRO A 45 11.58 21.77 14.50
N LEU A 46 12.19 20.63 14.13
CA LEU A 46 12.22 19.45 14.98
C LEU A 46 13.46 19.40 15.92
N PRO A 47 13.32 18.82 17.12
CA PRO A 47 14.44 18.56 18.04
C PRO A 47 15.50 17.62 17.42
N GLU A 48 16.74 17.70 17.89
CA GLU A 48 17.88 16.96 17.31
C GLU A 48 17.70 15.43 17.29
N GLY A 49 16.98 14.85 18.26
CA GLY A 49 16.73 13.42 18.34
C GLY A 49 15.92 12.86 17.15
N PRO A 50 14.66 13.28 16.94
CA PRO A 50 13.86 12.87 15.78
C PRO A 50 14.47 13.30 14.44
N ARG A 51 15.14 14.46 14.42
CA ARG A 51 15.70 15.05 13.20
C ARG A 51 16.67 14.11 12.49
N GLY A 52 17.59 13.47 13.22
CA GLY A 52 18.56 12.54 12.62
C GLY A 52 17.91 11.28 12.03
N LYS A 53 16.93 10.70 12.74
CA LYS A 53 16.20 9.51 12.27
C LYS A 53 15.38 9.81 11.02
N ILE A 54 14.65 10.93 11.03
CA ILE A 54 13.80 11.30 9.90
C ILE A 54 14.67 11.71 8.71
N ALA A 55 15.79 12.40 8.92
CA ALA A 55 16.73 12.73 7.85
C ALA A 55 17.30 11.47 7.16
N GLY A 56 17.69 10.44 7.92
CA GLY A 56 18.15 9.16 7.36
C GLY A 56 17.06 8.40 6.60
N PHE A 57 15.83 8.40 7.12
CA PHE A 57 14.68 7.85 6.40
C PHE A 57 14.40 8.63 5.12
N SER A 58 14.42 9.96 5.17
CA SER A 58 14.24 10.83 4.01
C SER A 58 15.32 10.59 2.97
N SER A 59 16.60 10.47 3.34
CA SER A 59 17.66 10.18 2.37
C SER A 59 17.47 8.83 1.68
N ALA A 60 17.13 7.78 2.43
CA ALA A 60 16.86 6.46 1.85
C ALA A 60 15.65 6.48 0.90
N PHE A 61 14.58 7.20 1.28
CA PHE A 61 13.41 7.40 0.43
C PHE A 61 13.75 8.16 -0.86
N LEU A 62 14.52 9.24 -0.76
CA LEU A 62 14.98 10.05 -1.89
C LEU A 62 15.91 9.27 -2.82
N ASP A 63 16.79 8.43 -2.27
CA ASP A 63 17.63 7.53 -3.05
C ASP A 63 16.77 6.51 -3.83
N GLY A 64 15.69 5.99 -3.21
CA GLY A 64 14.70 5.15 -3.87
C GLY A 64 13.95 5.86 -5.01
N LEU A 65 13.62 7.15 -4.85
CA LEU A 65 13.07 7.98 -5.92
C LEU A 65 14.03 8.16 -7.10
N GLY A 66 15.31 7.84 -6.94
CA GLY A 66 16.30 7.80 -8.02
C GLY A 66 15.87 6.92 -9.21
N VAL A 67 15.00 5.93 -9.00
CA VAL A 67 14.41 5.10 -10.08
C VAL A 67 13.70 5.95 -11.14
N LEU A 68 13.12 7.08 -10.76
CA LEU A 68 12.39 7.99 -11.66
C LEU A 68 13.30 8.71 -12.66
N ARG A 69 14.61 8.70 -12.42
CA ARG A 69 15.62 9.35 -13.29
C ARG A 69 16.00 8.50 -14.50
N SER A 70 15.70 7.20 -14.48
CA SER A 70 15.96 6.28 -15.58
C SER A 70 14.63 5.77 -16.12
N GLY A 71 14.30 6.13 -17.37
CA GLY A 71 13.07 5.67 -18.02
C GLY A 71 12.95 4.13 -18.06
N TRP A 72 14.08 3.44 -18.19
CA TRP A 72 14.12 1.97 -18.17
C TRP A 72 13.85 1.40 -16.77
N ALA A 73 14.49 1.94 -15.74
CA ALA A 73 14.26 1.49 -14.37
C ALA A 73 12.82 1.79 -13.94
N LEU A 74 12.27 2.94 -14.34
CA LEU A 74 10.88 3.29 -14.14
C LEU A 74 9.93 2.32 -14.87
N ALA A 75 10.22 1.94 -16.12
CA ALA A 75 9.41 0.97 -16.86
C ALA A 75 9.37 -0.39 -16.15
N TRP A 76 10.50 -0.87 -15.64
CA TRP A 76 10.53 -2.11 -14.84
C TRP A 76 9.77 -1.97 -13.53
N ALA A 77 9.94 -0.87 -12.80
CA ALA A 77 9.21 -0.62 -11.56
C ALA A 77 7.69 -0.62 -11.81
N MET A 78 7.23 0.04 -12.89
CA MET A 78 5.82 0.03 -13.29
C MET A 78 5.34 -1.36 -13.67
N LEU A 79 6.13 -2.12 -14.44
CA LEU A 79 5.77 -3.48 -14.83
C LEU A 79 5.63 -4.39 -13.60
N PHE A 80 6.62 -4.41 -12.70
CA PHE A 80 6.55 -5.20 -11.48
C PHE A 80 5.41 -4.76 -10.56
N SER A 81 5.12 -3.46 -10.50
CA SER A 81 3.94 -2.96 -9.78
C SER A 81 2.65 -3.51 -10.38
N VAL A 82 2.45 -3.40 -11.70
CA VAL A 82 1.26 -3.96 -12.37
C VAL A 82 1.14 -5.46 -12.13
N LEU A 83 2.24 -6.21 -12.25
CA LEU A 83 2.24 -7.64 -11.99
C LEU A 83 1.89 -7.96 -10.53
N ALA A 84 2.41 -7.21 -9.57
CA ALA A 84 2.07 -7.38 -8.15
C ALA A 84 0.57 -7.16 -7.91
N TRP A 85 0.00 -6.08 -8.45
CA TRP A 85 -1.43 -5.78 -8.34
C TRP A 85 -2.31 -6.83 -9.02
N LEU A 86 -1.87 -7.38 -10.16
CA LEU A 86 -2.58 -8.45 -10.85
C LEU A 86 -2.53 -9.75 -10.05
N CYS A 87 -1.38 -10.12 -9.48
CA CYS A 87 -1.24 -11.28 -8.60
C CYS A 87 -2.12 -11.15 -7.35
N GLU A 88 -2.13 -9.97 -6.73
CA GLU A 88 -2.95 -9.70 -5.56
C GLU A 88 -4.44 -9.78 -5.91
N THR A 89 -4.88 -9.11 -6.97
CA THR A 89 -6.28 -9.18 -7.44
C THR A 89 -6.67 -10.62 -7.83
N ALA A 90 -5.76 -11.36 -8.48
CA ALA A 90 -6.00 -12.76 -8.81
C ALA A 90 -6.22 -13.60 -7.55
N MET A 91 -5.46 -13.38 -6.48
CA MET A 91 -5.68 -14.05 -5.20
C MET A 91 -7.09 -13.74 -4.64
N TYR A 92 -7.54 -12.49 -4.70
CA TYR A 92 -8.92 -12.13 -4.28
C TYR A 92 -9.97 -12.91 -5.07
N VAL A 93 -9.80 -13.00 -6.39
CA VAL A 93 -10.70 -13.73 -7.29
C VAL A 93 -10.68 -15.24 -7.03
N LEU A 94 -9.49 -15.83 -6.85
CA LEU A 94 -9.34 -17.27 -6.60
C LEU A 94 -10.00 -17.68 -5.29
N VAL A 95 -9.80 -16.90 -4.21
CA VAL A 95 -10.49 -17.13 -2.94
C VAL A 95 -11.99 -16.97 -3.15
N ALA A 96 -12.44 -16.00 -3.95
CA ALA A 96 -13.86 -15.74 -4.16
C ALA A 96 -14.55 -16.91 -4.87
N TRP A 97 -13.89 -17.49 -5.87
CA TRP A 97 -14.34 -18.71 -6.53
C TRP A 97 -14.41 -19.89 -5.56
N GLY A 98 -13.45 -20.03 -4.64
CA GLY A 98 -13.50 -21.03 -3.57
C GLY A 98 -14.71 -20.90 -2.64
N PHE A 99 -15.22 -19.67 -2.45
CA PHE A 99 -16.44 -19.37 -1.70
C PHE A 99 -17.72 -19.37 -2.54
N GLY A 100 -17.63 -19.68 -3.84
CA GLY A 100 -18.78 -19.68 -4.75
C GLY A 100 -19.36 -18.29 -5.04
N LEU A 101 -18.58 -17.23 -4.86
CA LEU A 101 -18.99 -15.86 -5.19
C LEU A 101 -19.05 -15.66 -6.70
N THR A 102 -20.19 -15.19 -7.19
CA THR A 102 -20.49 -15.01 -8.63
C THR A 102 -20.44 -13.54 -9.08
N GLN A 103 -20.01 -12.64 -8.19
CA GLN A 103 -19.88 -11.22 -8.47
C GLN A 103 -18.82 -10.96 -9.55
N PRO A 104 -18.91 -9.84 -10.29
CA PRO A 104 -17.93 -9.50 -11.31
C PRO A 104 -16.51 -9.39 -10.77
N VAL A 105 -15.50 -9.79 -11.56
CA VAL A 105 -14.07 -9.65 -11.22
C VAL A 105 -13.69 -8.22 -10.83
N THR A 106 -14.35 -7.22 -11.42
CA THR A 106 -14.15 -5.80 -11.11
C THR A 106 -14.48 -5.47 -9.64
N LEU A 107 -15.41 -6.18 -8.99
CA LEU A 107 -15.67 -6.03 -7.56
C LEU A 107 -14.46 -6.44 -6.73
N PHE A 108 -13.79 -7.54 -7.09
CA PHE A 108 -12.62 -8.02 -6.34
C PHE A 108 -11.40 -7.12 -6.55
N GLY A 109 -11.25 -6.52 -7.72
CA GLY A 109 -10.28 -5.44 -7.96
C GLY A 109 -10.59 -4.19 -7.12
N LEU A 110 -11.87 -3.81 -7.02
CA LEU A 110 -12.31 -2.73 -6.13
C LEU A 110 -12.02 -3.04 -4.66
N ALA A 111 -12.36 -4.25 -4.20
CA ALA A 111 -12.14 -4.70 -2.84
C ALA A 111 -10.64 -4.72 -2.50
N CYS A 112 -9.79 -5.16 -3.43
CA CYS A 112 -8.33 -5.07 -3.32
C CYS A 112 -7.86 -3.62 -3.11
N GLY A 113 -8.31 -2.69 -3.96
CA GLY A 113 -7.97 -1.27 -3.81
C GLY A 113 -8.45 -0.66 -2.49
N VAL A 114 -9.71 -0.92 -2.10
CA VAL A 114 -10.30 -0.37 -0.87
C VAL A 114 -9.63 -0.98 0.38
N GLY A 115 -9.32 -2.28 0.36
CA GLY A 115 -8.58 -2.97 1.42
C GLY A 115 -7.17 -2.38 1.60
N ASN A 116 -6.44 -2.16 0.50
CA ASN A 116 -5.11 -1.54 0.56
C ASN A 116 -5.14 -0.09 1.03
N LEU A 117 -6.15 0.68 0.63
CA LEU A 117 -6.34 2.03 1.17
C LEU A 117 -6.64 2.03 2.67
N ALA A 118 -7.43 1.07 3.17
CA ALA A 118 -7.69 0.93 4.59
C ALA A 118 -6.44 0.54 5.38
N ALA A 119 -5.56 -0.28 4.80
CA ALA A 119 -4.28 -0.67 5.38
C ALA A 119 -3.26 0.49 5.46
N ILE A 120 -3.45 1.59 4.73
CA ILE A 120 -2.56 2.77 4.83
C ILE A 120 -2.61 3.39 6.24
N VAL A 121 -3.73 3.28 6.95
CA VAL A 121 -3.88 3.83 8.31
C VAL A 121 -3.29 2.82 9.30
N PRO A 122 -2.10 3.07 9.88
CA PRO A 122 -1.44 2.12 10.77
C PRO A 122 -2.13 2.16 12.12
N SER A 123 -3.21 1.38 12.25
CA SER A 123 -4.09 1.40 13.43
C SER A 123 -3.99 0.13 14.26
N THR A 124 -3.71 -1.01 13.64
CA THR A 124 -3.53 -2.31 14.31
C THR A 124 -2.41 -3.13 13.67
N PRO A 125 -1.69 -3.98 14.44
CA PRO A 125 -0.73 -4.91 13.88
C PRO A 125 -1.38 -5.82 12.83
N GLY A 126 -0.76 -5.91 11.65
CA GLY A 126 -1.29 -6.71 10.54
C GLY A 126 -2.61 -6.19 9.95
N TYR A 127 -3.03 -4.95 10.27
CA TYR A 127 -4.26 -4.34 9.74
C TYR A 127 -5.56 -5.09 10.05
N ILE A 128 -5.54 -5.92 11.10
CA ILE A 128 -6.70 -6.65 11.60
C ILE A 128 -7.78 -5.65 12.04
N GLY A 129 -8.96 -5.73 11.43
CA GLY A 129 -10.07 -4.81 11.67
C GLY A 129 -10.32 -3.85 10.50
N PRO A 130 -9.45 -2.85 10.24
CA PRO A 130 -9.65 -1.88 9.15
C PRO A 130 -9.74 -2.54 7.78
N PHE A 131 -8.80 -3.45 7.46
CA PHE A 131 -8.82 -4.20 6.21
C PHE A 131 -10.11 -5.04 6.12
N ASP A 132 -10.43 -5.78 7.18
CA ASP A 132 -11.58 -6.68 7.20
C ASP A 132 -12.89 -5.92 7.02
N ALA A 133 -13.05 -4.80 7.73
CA ALA A 133 -14.22 -3.95 7.62
C ALA A 133 -14.37 -3.36 6.21
N ALA A 134 -13.28 -2.88 5.63
CA ALA A 134 -13.27 -2.25 4.31
C ALA A 134 -13.64 -3.23 3.19
N VAL A 135 -13.01 -4.41 3.17
CA VAL A 135 -13.29 -5.46 2.17
C VAL A 135 -14.70 -6.02 2.35
N LYS A 136 -15.11 -6.33 3.60
CA LYS A 136 -16.46 -6.80 3.91
C LYS A 136 -17.51 -5.79 3.45
N TYR A 137 -17.31 -4.51 3.77
CA TYR A 137 -18.24 -3.46 3.40
C TYR A 137 -18.41 -3.34 1.88
N ALA A 138 -17.31 -3.42 1.12
CA ALA A 138 -17.37 -3.43 -0.34
C ALA A 138 -18.19 -4.62 -0.87
N LEU A 139 -18.03 -5.82 -0.31
CA LEU A 139 -18.77 -7.00 -0.73
C LEU A 139 -20.27 -6.91 -0.40
N VAL A 140 -20.61 -6.47 0.81
CA VAL A 140 -22.01 -6.30 1.26
C VAL A 140 -22.72 -5.24 0.41
N LEU A 141 -22.04 -4.14 0.07
CA LEU A 141 -22.57 -3.09 -0.80
C LEU A 141 -22.93 -3.62 -2.20
N PHE A 142 -22.23 -4.67 -2.66
CA PHE A 142 -22.48 -5.34 -3.94
C PHE A 142 -23.32 -6.62 -3.79
N GLY A 143 -24.07 -6.74 -2.69
CA GLY A 143 -25.11 -7.77 -2.52
C GLY A 143 -24.60 -9.13 -2.02
N VAL A 144 -23.37 -9.23 -1.53
CA VAL A 144 -22.89 -10.45 -0.84
C VAL A 144 -23.52 -10.49 0.56
N ALA A 145 -24.06 -11.64 0.97
CA ALA A 145 -24.61 -11.82 2.30
C ALA A 145 -23.54 -11.59 3.39
N ASP A 146 -23.90 -10.92 4.49
CA ASP A 146 -22.96 -10.47 5.53
C ASP A 146 -22.07 -11.60 6.08
N GLY A 147 -22.66 -12.76 6.38
CA GLY A 147 -21.93 -13.93 6.90
C GLY A 147 -20.95 -14.52 5.87
N LEU A 148 -21.32 -14.49 4.58
CA LEU A 148 -20.47 -14.97 3.50
C LEU A 148 -19.32 -13.99 3.24
N ALA A 149 -19.62 -12.69 3.20
CA ALA A 149 -18.62 -11.62 3.08
C ALA A 149 -17.60 -11.69 4.23
N THR A 150 -18.08 -11.88 5.46
CA THR A 150 -17.20 -12.01 6.65
C THR A 150 -16.28 -13.22 6.52
N SER A 151 -16.82 -14.40 6.18
CA SER A 151 -16.03 -15.62 6.05
C SER A 151 -14.99 -15.51 4.93
N TYR A 152 -15.39 -14.97 3.77
CA TYR A 152 -14.49 -14.72 2.65
C TYR A 152 -13.35 -13.78 3.06
N THR A 153 -13.69 -12.63 3.68
CA THR A 153 -12.70 -11.63 4.06
C THR A 153 -11.69 -12.15 5.07
N LEU A 154 -12.12 -12.92 6.06
CA LEU A 154 -11.21 -13.53 7.05
C LEU A 154 -10.22 -14.51 6.40
N VAL A 155 -10.70 -15.37 5.50
CA VAL A 155 -9.82 -16.32 4.79
C VAL A 155 -8.88 -15.58 3.85
N LEU A 156 -9.37 -14.57 3.15
CA LEU A 156 -8.56 -13.72 2.29
C LEU A 156 -7.43 -13.02 3.07
N HIS A 157 -7.76 -12.44 4.23
CA HIS A 157 -6.79 -11.75 5.06
C HIS A 157 -5.72 -12.70 5.61
N ALA A 158 -6.14 -13.90 6.05
CA ALA A 158 -5.21 -14.95 6.45
C ALA A 158 -4.31 -15.40 5.29
N ALA A 159 -4.85 -15.51 4.08
CA ALA A 159 -4.08 -15.86 2.88
C ALA A 159 -3.05 -14.79 2.49
N LEU A 160 -3.34 -13.50 2.77
CA LEU A 160 -2.40 -12.40 2.59
C LEU A 160 -1.29 -12.40 3.64
N LEU A 161 -1.63 -12.65 4.90
CA LEU A 161 -0.70 -12.50 6.02
C LEU A 161 0.15 -13.75 6.28
N LEU A 162 -0.46 -14.93 6.30
CA LEU A 162 0.22 -16.14 6.79
C LEU A 162 1.40 -16.57 5.92
N PRO A 163 1.30 -16.69 4.58
CA PRO A 163 2.42 -17.18 3.78
C PRO A 163 3.68 -16.31 3.89
N PRO A 164 3.62 -14.96 3.76
CA PRO A 164 4.78 -14.10 3.97
C PRO A 164 5.36 -14.21 5.38
N ILE A 165 4.51 -14.28 6.41
CA ILE A 165 4.94 -14.44 7.80
C ILE A 165 5.68 -15.76 7.99
N LEU A 166 5.12 -16.87 7.51
CA LEU A 166 5.71 -18.19 7.62
C LEU A 166 7.03 -18.29 6.86
N LEU A 167 7.11 -17.72 5.65
CA LEU A 167 8.35 -17.64 4.89
C LEU A 167 9.41 -16.82 5.64
N GLY A 168 9.03 -15.67 6.19
CA GLY A 168 9.93 -14.85 7.00
C GLY A 168 10.51 -15.61 8.19
N PHE A 169 9.66 -16.30 8.96
CA PHE A 169 10.10 -17.14 10.07
C PHE A 169 10.96 -18.32 9.64
N TYR A 170 10.62 -18.96 8.51
CA TYR A 170 11.41 -20.05 7.95
C TYR A 170 12.84 -19.60 7.61
N TYR A 171 12.99 -18.44 6.94
CA TYR A 171 14.31 -17.91 6.61
C TYR A 171 15.08 -17.41 7.83
N LEU A 172 14.39 -16.80 8.79
CA LEU A 172 14.98 -16.38 10.06
C LEU A 172 15.59 -17.58 10.81
N TRP A 173 14.84 -18.68 10.92
CA TRP A 173 15.30 -19.92 11.53
C TRP A 173 16.46 -20.55 10.74
N ARG A 174 16.35 -20.60 9.42
CA ARG A 174 17.37 -21.21 8.54
C ARG A 174 18.72 -20.48 8.60
N GLU A 175 18.70 -19.16 8.75
CA GLU A 175 19.90 -18.32 8.78
C GLU A 175 20.44 -18.12 10.21
N GLY A 176 19.81 -18.74 11.21
CA GLY A 176 20.23 -18.65 12.61
C GLY A 176 20.11 -17.24 13.20
N LEU A 177 19.34 -16.37 12.55
CA LEU A 177 19.13 -14.99 12.98
C LEU A 177 18.07 -14.96 14.08
N SER A 178 18.32 -14.20 15.14
CA SER A 178 17.28 -13.89 16.13
C SER A 178 16.63 -12.55 15.84
N LEU A 179 15.35 -12.40 16.21
CA LEU A 179 14.65 -11.10 16.11
C LEU A 179 15.38 -9.99 16.88
N GLY A 180 16.11 -10.34 17.94
CA GLY A 180 16.89 -9.40 18.75
C GLY A 180 18.18 -8.90 18.09
N GLU A 181 18.73 -9.63 17.11
CA GLU A 181 19.90 -9.21 16.34
C GLU A 181 19.51 -8.23 15.23
N LEU A 182 18.37 -8.45 14.56
CA LEU A 182 17.84 -7.53 13.54
C LEU A 182 17.53 -6.13 14.10
N GLY A 183 17.17 -6.03 15.38
CA GLY A 183 16.93 -4.75 16.04
C GLY A 183 18.20 -3.95 16.41
N LYS A 184 19.39 -4.55 16.28
CA LYS A 184 20.68 -3.95 16.69
C LYS A 184 21.54 -3.48 15.53
N THR A 185 21.23 -3.89 14.30
CA THR A 185 21.94 -3.42 13.10
C THR A 185 21.53 -1.99 12.79
N LYS A 186 22.33 -1.03 13.28
CA LYS A 186 22.28 0.39 12.92
C LYS A 186 23.25 0.68 11.78
#